data_AF-A0AA88PIN2-F1
#
_entry.id   AF-A0AA88PIN2-F1
#
_cell.length_a   1.000
_cell.length_b   1.000
_cell.length_c   1.000
_cell.angle_alpha   90.00
_cell.angle_beta   90.00
_cell.angle_gamma   90.00
#
_symmetry.space_group_name_H-M   'P 1'
#
loop_
_entity.id
_entity.type
_entity.pdbx_description
1 polymer ?
#
loop_
_entity_poly.entity_id
_entity_poly.type
_entity_poly.pdbx_seq_one_letter_code
_entity_poly.pdbx_strand_id
1 'polypeptide(L)'
;MYGCEVDGDGTKRGHLQFGYDGNDFISFDQNTRTFTASNPQAMTTKVKWDSTGAEANVYKAYLDNTCIEWLQKYVGYARTLWREKVFLQQKSSSSPVTCLATGFYPKAVTISWQKNGQDHDEDVDLGELLPNEDGTFQRTSTLRVSPDERKNNEYSCVVEHQGKTFREILKDSLPIGIIVGAVVGALVLLAVIAVVVFKLKQKKKETDFKPVNASDDGSNNS
;
A
#
# COMPACT_ATOMS: atom_id res chain seq x y z
N MET A 1 -7.09 9.18 33.33
CA MET A 1 -6.41 9.24 32.02
C MET A 1 -5.53 10.48 31.94
N TYR A 2 -4.35 10.37 31.35
CA TYR A 2 -3.45 11.50 31.11
C TYR A 2 -2.77 11.37 29.75
N GLY A 3 -2.38 12.49 29.17
CA GLY A 3 -1.76 12.52 27.86
C GLY A 3 -1.58 13.93 27.34
N CYS A 4 -0.96 14.02 26.18
CA CYS A 4 -0.74 15.28 25.47
C CYS A 4 -0.99 15.09 23.98
N GLU A 5 -1.32 16.19 23.32
CA GLU A 5 -1.63 16.28 21.91
C GLU A 5 -0.79 17.39 21.28
N VAL A 6 -0.37 17.16 20.03
CA VAL A 6 0.29 18.16 19.20
C VAL A 6 -0.48 18.24 17.89
N ASP A 7 -1.11 19.39 17.66
CA ASP A 7 -1.89 19.66 16.46
C ASP A 7 -0.98 19.99 15.26
N GLY A 8 -1.56 19.97 14.05
CA GLY A 8 -0.81 20.22 12.80
C GLY A 8 -0.21 21.63 12.70
N ASP A 9 -0.78 22.60 13.42
CA ASP A 9 -0.26 23.97 13.53
C ASP A 9 0.79 24.13 14.64
N GLY A 10 1.11 23.05 15.37
CA GLY A 10 2.05 23.05 16.48
C GLY A 10 1.43 23.39 17.84
N THR A 11 0.11 23.61 17.91
CA THR A 11 -0.59 23.80 19.19
C THR A 11 -0.43 22.56 20.07
N LYS A 12 -0.10 22.77 21.35
CA LYS A 12 0.14 21.69 22.32
C LYS A 12 -0.93 21.74 23.40
N ARG A 13 -1.53 20.59 23.70
CA ARG A 13 -2.54 20.44 24.76
C ARG A 13 -2.19 19.27 25.66
N GLY A 14 -2.46 19.41 26.95
CA GLY A 14 -2.26 18.36 27.94
C GLY A 14 -3.56 18.11 28.70
N HIS A 15 -3.77 16.87 29.12
CA HIS A 15 -4.89 16.51 29.98
C HIS A 15 -4.42 15.54 31.07
N LEU A 16 -4.99 15.70 32.26
CA LEU A 16 -4.76 14.82 33.40
C LEU A 16 -6.06 14.76 34.20
N GLN A 17 -6.64 13.57 34.28
CA GLN A 17 -7.93 13.32 34.91
C GLN A 17 -7.86 11.99 35.67
N PHE A 18 -8.53 11.91 36.80
CA PHE A 18 -8.66 10.70 37.60
C PHE A 18 -10.13 10.39 37.80
N GLY A 19 -10.46 9.11 37.71
CA GLY A 19 -11.80 8.59 38.00
C GLY A 19 -11.77 7.67 39.22
N TYR A 20 -12.91 7.58 39.90
CA TYR A 20 -13.15 6.68 41.03
C TYR A 20 -14.48 5.95 40.77
N ASP A 21 -14.47 4.61 40.86
CA ASP A 21 -15.62 3.74 40.51
C ASP A 21 -16.20 4.02 39.11
N GLY A 22 -15.33 4.33 38.15
CA GLY A 22 -15.73 4.65 36.77
C GLY A 22 -16.33 6.04 36.57
N ASN A 23 -16.45 6.86 37.62
CA ASN A 23 -16.95 8.23 37.56
C ASN A 23 -15.83 9.25 37.67
N ASP A 24 -16.03 10.44 37.11
CA ASP A 24 -15.10 11.55 37.26
C ASP A 24 -14.88 11.91 38.73
N PHE A 25 -13.62 12.11 39.11
CA PHE A 25 -13.24 12.39 40.49
C PHE A 25 -12.46 13.72 40.60
N ILE A 26 -11.29 13.81 39.96
CA ILE A 26 -10.48 15.04 39.97
C ILE A 26 -9.78 15.25 38.63
N SER A 27 -9.79 16.47 38.12
CA SER A 27 -9.11 16.84 36.86
C SER A 27 -8.16 18.02 37.06
N PHE A 28 -7.10 18.08 36.28
CA PHE A 28 -6.12 19.16 36.35
C PHE A 28 -6.39 20.21 35.27
N ASP A 29 -6.51 21.47 35.68
CA ASP A 29 -6.53 22.60 34.77
C ASP A 29 -5.10 23.17 34.63
N GLN A 30 -4.51 22.95 33.46
CA GLN A 30 -3.14 23.35 33.15
C GLN A 30 -2.96 24.86 32.98
N ASN A 31 -4.05 25.60 32.68
CA ASN A 31 -4.03 27.04 32.51
C ASN A 31 -4.01 27.74 33.86
N THR A 32 -4.91 27.35 34.76
CA THR A 32 -5.01 27.92 36.10
C THR A 32 -4.06 27.27 37.10
N ARG A 33 -3.47 26.12 36.76
CA ARG A 33 -2.63 25.28 37.63
C ARG A 33 -3.34 24.85 38.90
N THR A 34 -4.61 24.47 38.77
CA THR A 34 -5.44 24.02 39.88
C THR A 34 -6.15 22.73 39.54
N PHE A 35 -6.57 21.98 40.56
CA PHE A 35 -7.41 20.81 40.36
C PHE A 35 -8.90 21.13 40.47
N THR A 36 -9.73 20.45 39.71
CA THR A 36 -11.20 20.54 39.78
C THR A 36 -11.73 19.26 40.38
N ALA A 37 -12.44 19.35 41.50
CA ALA A 37 -13.12 18.22 42.14
C ALA A 37 -14.49 18.04 41.49
N SER A 38 -14.76 16.85 40.95
CA SER A 38 -16.02 16.53 40.27
C SER A 38 -17.15 16.16 41.24
N ASN A 39 -16.81 15.82 42.48
CA ASN A 39 -17.77 15.48 43.54
C ASN A 39 -17.24 15.89 44.92
N PRO A 40 -18.10 15.97 45.96
CA PRO A 40 -17.69 16.37 47.31
C PRO A 40 -16.58 15.49 47.91
N GLN A 41 -16.56 14.19 47.58
CA GLN A 41 -15.57 13.24 48.07
C GLN A 41 -14.16 13.54 47.53
N ALA A 42 -14.05 14.16 46.35
CA ALA A 42 -12.78 14.60 45.76
C ALA A 42 -12.22 15.89 46.36
N MET A 43 -13.02 16.63 47.15
CA MET A 43 -12.63 17.94 47.66
C MET A 43 -11.40 17.89 48.58
N THR A 44 -11.30 16.84 49.41
CA THR A 44 -10.14 16.61 50.28
C THR A 44 -8.85 16.49 49.47
N THR A 45 -8.89 15.76 48.35
CA THR A 45 -7.74 15.60 47.45
C THR A 45 -7.39 16.90 46.75
N LYS A 46 -8.39 17.64 46.25
CA LYS A 46 -8.19 18.97 45.65
C LYS A 46 -7.48 19.91 46.60
N VAL A 47 -7.98 20.06 47.83
CA VAL A 47 -7.37 20.95 48.84
C VAL A 47 -5.93 20.55 49.13
N LYS A 48 -5.66 19.24 49.25
CA LYS A 48 -4.30 18.74 49.47
C LYS A 48 -3.36 19.10 48.31
N TRP A 49 -3.75 18.82 47.07
CA TRP A 49 -2.89 19.04 45.90
C TRP A 49 -2.76 20.51 45.48
N ASP A 50 -3.78 21.34 45.74
CA ASP A 50 -3.71 22.78 45.50
C ASP A 50 -2.91 23.52 46.61
N SER A 51 -2.63 22.87 47.74
CA SER A 51 -2.11 23.54 48.95
C SER A 51 -0.78 24.28 48.76
N THR A 52 0.15 23.72 47.99
CA THR A 52 1.48 24.31 47.74
C THR A 52 1.72 24.67 46.28
N GLY A 53 0.87 24.18 45.38
CA GLY A 53 1.08 24.26 43.93
C GLY A 53 2.23 23.39 43.40
N ALA A 54 2.93 22.62 44.25
CA ALA A 54 4.03 21.76 43.84
C ALA A 54 3.55 20.66 42.88
N GLU A 55 2.45 20.00 43.21
CA GLU A 55 1.81 18.97 42.38
C GLU A 55 1.41 19.53 41.01
N ALA A 56 0.77 20.70 40.99
CA ALA A 56 0.39 21.38 39.75
C ALA A 56 1.60 21.69 38.85
N ASN A 57 2.72 22.13 39.43
CA ASN A 57 3.94 22.40 38.68
C ASN A 57 4.57 21.12 38.11
N VAL A 58 4.57 20.01 38.85
CA VAL A 58 5.07 18.71 38.37
C VAL A 58 4.25 18.22 37.19
N TYR A 59 2.93 18.22 37.29
CA TYR A 59 2.07 17.75 36.21
C TYR A 59 2.15 18.66 34.99
N LYS A 60 2.16 19.98 35.18
CA LYS A 60 2.35 20.93 34.09
C LYS A 60 3.69 20.70 33.38
N ALA A 61 4.79 20.55 34.12
CA ALA A 61 6.10 20.30 33.52
C ALA A 61 6.14 19.00 32.71
N TYR A 62 5.50 17.93 33.19
CA TYR A 62 5.36 16.68 32.45
C TYR A 62 4.55 16.86 31.15
N LEU A 63 3.38 17.52 31.24
CA LEU A 63 2.47 17.70 30.10
C LEU A 63 3.04 18.65 29.03
N ASP A 64 3.73 19.72 29.44
CA ASP A 64 4.32 20.70 28.52
C ASP A 64 5.58 20.18 27.82
N ASN A 65 6.34 19.29 28.48
CA ASN A 65 7.68 18.89 28.03
C ASN A 65 7.77 17.37 27.79
N THR A 66 7.90 16.59 28.86
CA THR A 66 8.23 15.15 28.78
C THR A 66 7.23 14.39 27.91
N CYS A 67 5.94 14.62 28.10
CA CYS A 67 4.91 13.96 27.30
C CYS A 67 5.07 14.30 25.81
N ILE A 68 5.27 15.57 25.48
CA ILE A 68 5.40 16.05 24.10
C ILE A 68 6.65 15.49 23.43
N GLU A 69 7.78 15.49 24.14
CA GLU A 69 9.05 14.94 23.65
C GLU A 69 8.90 13.45 23.29
N TRP A 70 8.29 12.67 24.18
CA TRP A 70 8.03 11.25 23.94
C TRP A 70 7.03 11.03 22.81
N LEU A 71 5.96 11.82 22.74
CA LEU A 71 4.97 11.74 21.67
C LEU A 71 5.62 11.99 20.30
N GLN A 72 6.42 13.04 20.15
CA GLN A 72 7.12 13.35 18.91
C GLN A 72 8.09 12.24 18.49
N LYS A 73 8.78 11.63 19.45
CA LYS A 73 9.68 10.48 19.22
C LYS A 73 8.91 9.25 18.72
N TYR A 74 7.79 8.91 19.35
CA TYR A 74 6.95 7.79 18.93
C TYR A 74 6.31 7.99 17.57
N VAL A 75 5.83 9.20 17.27
CA VAL A 75 5.34 9.57 15.93
C VAL A 75 6.46 9.44 14.90
N GLY A 76 7.68 9.86 15.24
CA GLY A 76 8.86 9.67 14.40
C GLY A 76 9.12 8.19 14.08
N TYR A 77 9.04 7.31 15.08
CA TYR A 77 9.17 5.86 14.87
C TYR A 77 8.06 5.29 14.00
N ALA A 78 6.80 5.62 14.29
CA ALA A 78 5.64 5.13 13.54
C ALA A 78 5.71 5.46 12.04
N ARG A 79 6.14 6.69 11.69
CA ARG A 79 6.34 7.09 10.28
C ARG A 79 7.32 6.21 9.51
N THR A 80 8.26 5.56 10.18
CA THR A 80 9.21 4.64 9.52
C THR A 80 8.65 3.22 9.33
N LEU A 81 7.61 2.86 10.08
CA LEU A 81 7.00 1.54 10.05
C LEU A 81 5.90 1.42 8.99
N TRP A 82 5.13 2.49 8.78
CA TRP A 82 3.98 2.45 7.88
C TRP A 82 4.40 2.57 6.41
N ARG A 83 3.89 1.64 5.60
CA ARG A 83 4.14 1.59 4.17
C ARG A 83 2.80 1.68 3.46
N GLU A 84 2.44 2.90 3.12
CA GLU A 84 1.31 3.19 2.27
C GLU A 84 1.50 2.49 0.92
N LYS A 85 0.46 1.82 0.45
CA LYS A 85 0.46 1.15 -0.84
C LYS A 85 -0.79 1.55 -1.61
N VAL A 86 -0.58 1.82 -2.89
CA VAL A 86 -1.65 2.09 -3.85
C VAL A 86 -1.57 1.02 -4.92
N PHE A 87 -2.71 0.41 -5.22
CA PHE A 87 -2.82 -0.64 -6.23
C PHE A 87 -3.97 -0.34 -7.18
N LEU A 88 -3.75 -0.57 -8.47
CA LEU A 88 -4.83 -0.66 -9.44
C LEU A 88 -5.21 -2.13 -9.66
N GLN A 89 -6.49 -2.43 -9.49
CA GLN A 89 -7.05 -3.77 -9.62
C GLN A 89 -8.11 -3.76 -10.72
N GLN A 90 -7.95 -4.67 -11.68
CA GLN A 90 -8.91 -4.89 -12.75
C GLN A 90 -9.04 -6.39 -13.02
N LYS A 91 -10.28 -6.91 -13.00
CA LYS A 91 -10.54 -8.34 -13.20
C LYS A 91 -10.38 -8.78 -14.67
N SER A 92 -10.81 -7.93 -15.60
CA SER A 92 -10.73 -8.14 -17.05
C SER A 92 -10.71 -6.79 -17.77
N SER A 93 -10.32 -6.76 -19.04
CA SER A 93 -10.32 -5.53 -19.84
C SER A 93 -11.69 -4.84 -19.94
N SER A 94 -12.79 -5.57 -19.73
CA SER A 94 -14.16 -5.03 -19.69
C SER A 94 -14.65 -4.65 -18.29
N SER A 95 -13.94 -5.05 -17.24
CA SER A 95 -14.34 -4.77 -15.86
C SER A 95 -14.00 -3.34 -15.44
N PRO A 96 -14.77 -2.77 -14.48
CA PRO A 96 -14.37 -1.56 -13.77
C PRO A 96 -12.97 -1.69 -13.17
N VAL A 97 -12.32 -0.55 -13.01
CA VAL A 97 -10.98 -0.46 -12.41
C VAL A 97 -11.12 0.06 -10.99
N THR A 98 -10.56 -0.66 -10.02
CA THR A 98 -10.57 -0.25 -8.62
C THR A 98 -9.17 0.17 -8.20
N CYS A 99 -9.03 1.40 -7.72
CA CYS A 99 -7.88 1.88 -6.99
C CYS A 99 -8.03 1.54 -5.51
N LEU A 100 -7.09 0.78 -4.94
CA LEU A 100 -7.03 0.45 -3.52
C LEU A 100 -5.86 1.19 -2.89
N ALA A 101 -6.15 2.11 -1.97
CA ALA A 101 -5.17 2.64 -1.03
C ALA A 101 -5.26 1.85 0.28
N THR A 102 -4.13 1.36 0.80
CA THR A 102 -4.10 0.59 2.05
C THR A 102 -2.79 0.79 2.81
N GLY A 103 -2.79 0.51 4.11
CA GLY A 103 -1.60 0.64 4.96
C GLY A 103 -1.31 2.10 5.35
N PHE A 104 -2.28 3.00 5.21
CA PHE A 104 -2.11 4.42 5.52
C PHE A 104 -2.65 4.78 6.91
N TYR A 105 -1.97 5.71 7.57
CA TYR A 105 -2.39 6.35 8.80
C TYR A 105 -1.79 7.76 8.86
N PRO A 106 -2.53 8.79 9.28
CA PRO A 106 -3.88 8.77 9.85
C PRO A 106 -5.00 8.55 8.83
N LYS A 107 -6.25 8.41 9.30
CA LYS A 107 -7.42 8.06 8.49
C LYS A 107 -7.77 9.00 7.32
N ALA A 108 -7.27 10.24 7.35
CA ALA A 108 -7.62 11.26 6.37
C ALA A 108 -6.82 11.06 5.07
N VAL A 109 -7.52 10.60 4.02
CA VAL A 109 -6.97 10.35 2.69
C VAL A 109 -7.91 10.91 1.62
N THR A 110 -7.34 11.45 0.54
CA THR A 110 -8.06 11.85 -0.67
C THR A 110 -7.69 10.90 -1.79
N ILE A 111 -8.69 10.37 -2.50
CA ILE A 111 -8.50 9.53 -3.69
C ILE A 111 -9.28 10.18 -4.83
N SER A 112 -8.60 10.50 -5.93
CA SER A 112 -9.18 11.08 -7.14
C SER A 112 -8.70 10.34 -8.39
N TRP A 113 -9.39 10.56 -9.50
CA TRP A 113 -9.00 10.06 -10.81
C TRP A 113 -8.60 11.20 -11.71
N GLN A 114 -7.68 10.91 -12.64
CA GLN A 114 -7.34 11.82 -13.72
C GLN A 114 -7.48 11.13 -15.06
N LYS A 115 -7.98 11.87 -16.05
CA LYS A 115 -8.07 11.51 -17.46
C LYS A 115 -7.16 12.45 -18.26
N ASN A 116 -6.13 11.89 -18.89
CA ASN A 116 -5.11 12.64 -19.65
C ASN A 116 -4.47 13.78 -18.82
N GLY A 117 -4.24 13.53 -17.53
CA GLY A 117 -3.65 14.49 -16.59
C GLY A 117 -4.59 15.56 -16.05
N GLN A 118 -5.87 15.55 -16.40
CA GLN A 118 -6.89 16.44 -15.84
C GLN A 118 -7.79 15.68 -14.87
N ASP A 119 -8.30 16.38 -13.85
CA ASP A 119 -9.21 15.77 -12.87
C ASP A 119 -10.47 15.21 -13.52
N HIS A 120 -10.90 14.05 -13.03
CA HIS A 120 -12.04 13.31 -13.55
C HIS A 120 -12.84 12.69 -12.41
N ASP A 121 -14.13 12.98 -12.38
CA ASP A 121 -15.09 12.59 -11.34
C ASP A 121 -16.31 11.83 -11.88
N GLU A 122 -16.52 11.84 -13.20
CA GLU A 122 -17.59 11.07 -13.85
C GLU A 122 -17.37 9.55 -13.71
N ASP A 123 -18.44 8.80 -13.44
CA ASP A 123 -18.42 7.34 -13.28
C ASP A 123 -17.41 6.82 -12.22
N VAL A 124 -17.13 7.65 -11.21
CA VAL A 124 -16.27 7.34 -10.06
C VAL A 124 -17.12 7.07 -8.81
N ASP A 125 -16.94 5.89 -8.22
CA ASP A 125 -17.49 5.56 -6.90
C ASP A 125 -16.37 5.54 -5.85
N LEU A 126 -16.48 6.38 -4.83
CA LEU A 126 -15.58 6.33 -3.68
C LEU A 126 -16.13 5.36 -2.62
N GLY A 127 -15.35 4.34 -2.29
CA GLY A 127 -15.68 3.36 -1.27
C GLY A 127 -15.58 3.89 0.16
N GLU A 128 -16.10 3.08 1.08
CA GLU A 128 -16.00 3.33 2.51
C GLU A 128 -14.55 3.23 3.01
N LEU A 129 -14.26 3.98 4.07
CA LEU A 129 -13.01 3.86 4.80
C LEU A 129 -13.11 2.66 5.75
N LEU A 130 -12.22 1.69 5.61
CA LEU A 130 -12.20 0.48 6.42
C LEU A 130 -10.92 0.41 7.28
N PRO A 131 -11.01 -0.04 8.54
CA PRO A 131 -9.83 -0.31 9.36
C PRO A 131 -9.16 -1.65 8.97
N ASN A 132 -7.85 -1.71 9.09
CA ASN A 132 -7.05 -2.94 9.01
C ASN A 132 -6.74 -3.49 10.41
N GLU A 133 -6.38 -4.77 10.51
CA GLU A 133 -6.03 -5.42 11.78
C GLU A 133 -4.76 -4.84 12.43
N ASP A 134 -3.87 -4.23 11.65
CA ASP A 134 -2.62 -3.64 12.10
C ASP A 134 -2.77 -2.18 12.60
N GLY A 135 -4.00 -1.67 12.67
CA GLY A 135 -4.32 -0.30 13.09
C GLY A 135 -4.19 0.75 11.99
N THR A 136 -3.85 0.37 10.76
CA THR A 136 -3.90 1.25 9.59
C THR A 136 -5.29 1.26 8.94
N PHE A 137 -5.46 2.05 7.88
CA PHE A 137 -6.71 2.14 7.13
C PHE A 137 -6.54 1.73 5.68
N GLN A 138 -7.67 1.39 5.06
CA GLN A 138 -7.79 1.18 3.62
C GLN A 138 -9.04 1.86 3.07
N ARG A 139 -8.99 2.25 1.80
CA ARG A 139 -10.10 2.84 1.08
C ARG A 139 -9.97 2.55 -0.40
N THR A 140 -11.10 2.32 -1.06
CA THR A 140 -11.14 2.06 -2.50
C THR A 140 -11.81 3.20 -3.26
N SER A 141 -11.48 3.34 -4.53
CA SER A 141 -12.24 4.13 -5.50
C SER A 141 -12.35 3.36 -6.80
N THR A 142 -13.54 3.25 -7.37
CA THR A 142 -13.82 2.46 -8.57
C THR A 142 -14.25 3.36 -9.72
N LEU A 143 -13.56 3.24 -10.85
CA LEU A 143 -13.84 3.95 -12.09
C LEU A 143 -14.52 3.01 -13.10
N ARG A 144 -15.68 3.42 -13.63
CA ARG A 144 -16.48 2.63 -14.59
C ARG A 144 -16.47 3.24 -16.00
N VAL A 145 -15.37 3.06 -16.70
CA VAL A 145 -15.22 3.53 -18.09
C VAL A 145 -15.16 2.36 -19.08
N SER A 146 -15.71 2.59 -20.27
CA SER A 146 -15.74 1.59 -21.34
C SER A 146 -14.33 1.21 -21.81
N PRO A 147 -14.12 0.00 -22.37
CA PRO A 147 -12.83 -0.41 -22.91
C PRO A 147 -12.32 0.53 -24.01
N ASP A 148 -13.21 1.00 -24.89
CA ASP A 148 -12.85 1.90 -26.00
C ASP A 148 -12.41 3.26 -25.50
N GLU A 149 -13.08 3.78 -24.46
CA GLU A 149 -12.69 5.04 -23.83
C GLU A 149 -11.32 4.94 -23.14
N ARG A 150 -11.03 3.83 -22.47
CA ARG A 150 -9.72 3.57 -21.86
C ARG A 150 -8.60 3.39 -22.88
N LYS A 151 -8.91 2.84 -24.05
CA LYS A 151 -7.91 2.67 -25.11
C LYS A 151 -7.42 4.00 -25.68
N ASN A 152 -8.29 5.02 -25.66
CA ASN A 152 -8.03 6.32 -26.25
C ASN A 152 -7.61 7.38 -25.21
N ASN A 153 -7.66 7.07 -23.92
CA ASN A 153 -7.37 8.02 -22.85
C ASN A 153 -6.51 7.37 -21.77
N GLU A 154 -5.56 8.12 -21.23
CA GLU A 154 -4.77 7.68 -20.09
C GLU A 154 -5.50 8.00 -18.79
N TYR A 155 -5.89 6.96 -18.06
CA TYR A 155 -6.47 7.10 -16.72
C TYR A 155 -5.41 6.85 -15.65
N SER A 156 -5.44 7.64 -14.58
CA SER A 156 -4.61 7.40 -13.40
C SER A 156 -5.38 7.64 -12.12
N CYS A 157 -5.09 6.83 -11.10
CA CYS A 157 -5.55 7.08 -9.74
C CYS A 157 -4.51 7.92 -9.01
N VAL A 158 -4.96 8.98 -8.34
CA VAL A 158 -4.15 9.87 -7.52
C VAL A 158 -4.61 9.75 -6.07
N VAL A 159 -3.68 9.44 -5.19
CA VAL A 159 -3.93 9.32 -3.75
C VAL A 159 -3.09 10.36 -3.03
N GLU A 160 -3.74 11.24 -2.28
CA GLU A 160 -3.08 12.23 -1.44
C GLU A 160 -3.26 11.89 0.03
N HIS A 161 -2.13 11.79 0.73
CA HIS A 161 -2.10 11.44 2.14
C HIS A 161 -0.90 12.11 2.82
N GLN A 162 -1.16 12.84 3.91
CA GLN A 162 -0.13 13.56 4.68
C GLN A 162 0.79 14.46 3.83
N GLY A 163 0.23 15.13 2.81
CA GLY A 163 0.99 15.99 1.90
C GLY A 163 1.88 15.25 0.90
N LYS A 164 1.78 13.92 0.82
CA LYS A 164 2.41 13.10 -0.22
C LYS A 164 1.37 12.71 -1.26
N THR A 165 1.80 12.64 -2.51
CA THR A 165 0.96 12.24 -3.65
C THR A 165 1.50 10.94 -4.25
N PHE A 166 0.64 9.94 -4.38
CA PHE A 166 0.91 8.67 -5.05
C PHE A 166 0.06 8.60 -6.31
N ARG A 167 0.67 8.21 -7.43
CA ARG A 167 0.00 8.14 -8.73
C ARG A 167 0.22 6.76 -9.34
N GLU A 168 -0.87 6.07 -9.61
CA GLU A 168 -0.86 4.80 -10.35
C GLU A 168 -1.56 4.98 -11.69
N ILE A 169 -0.84 4.71 -12.77
CA ILE A 169 -1.36 4.82 -14.15
C ILE A 169 -1.97 3.49 -14.56
N LEU A 170 -3.19 3.52 -15.10
CA LEU A 170 -3.85 2.35 -15.63
C LEU A 170 -3.10 1.86 -16.87
N LYS A 171 -2.46 0.70 -16.74
CA LYS A 171 -1.80 0.01 -17.86
C LYS A 171 -2.76 -1.01 -18.45
N ASP A 172 -2.85 -1.04 -19.77
CA ASP A 172 -3.59 -2.10 -20.46
C ASP A 172 -2.96 -3.46 -20.13
N SER A 173 -3.76 -4.36 -19.55
CA SER A 173 -3.38 -5.76 -19.42
C SER A 173 -3.33 -6.38 -20.82
N LEU A 174 -2.16 -6.88 -21.24
CA LEU A 174 -2.05 -7.70 -22.45
C LEU A 174 -3.07 -8.84 -22.36
N PRO A 175 -3.88 -9.09 -23.42
CA PRO A 175 -4.83 -10.18 -23.42
C PRO A 175 -4.10 -11.49 -23.14
N ILE A 176 -4.58 -12.25 -22.14
CA ILE A 176 -3.99 -13.55 -21.75
C ILE A 176 -3.86 -14.48 -22.99
N GLY A 177 -4.81 -14.39 -23.93
CA GLY A 177 -4.76 -15.13 -25.19
C GLY A 177 -3.56 -14.81 -26.08
N ILE A 178 -3.06 -13.57 -26.09
CA ILE A 178 -1.83 -13.20 -26.83
C ILE A 178 -0.61 -13.83 -26.17
N ILE A 179 -0.56 -13.84 -24.84
CA ILE A 179 0.55 -14.45 -24.09
C ILE A 179 0.57 -15.97 -24.32
N VAL A 180 -0.58 -16.63 -24.18
CA VAL A 180 -0.70 -18.08 -24.41
C VAL A 180 -0.40 -18.42 -25.87
N GLY A 181 -0.92 -17.65 -26.82
CA GLY A 181 -0.64 -17.84 -28.26
C GLY A 181 0.84 -17.69 -28.61
N ALA A 182 1.51 -16.69 -28.03
CA ALA A 182 2.95 -16.48 -28.24
C ALA A 182 3.79 -17.64 -27.66
N VAL A 183 3.44 -18.13 -26.46
CA VAL A 183 4.13 -19.26 -25.82
C VAL A 183 3.94 -20.54 -26.63
N VAL A 184 2.70 -20.86 -27.03
CA VAL A 184 2.42 -22.04 -27.86
C VAL A 184 3.12 -21.95 -29.22
N GLY A 185 3.07 -20.79 -29.87
CA GLY A 185 3.76 -20.54 -31.14
C GLY A 185 5.27 -20.76 -31.05
N ALA A 186 5.91 -20.24 -29.99
CA ALA A 186 7.33 -20.44 -29.75
C ALA A 186 7.69 -21.92 -29.52
N LEU A 187 6.89 -22.64 -28.75
CA LEU A 187 7.10 -24.08 -28.50
C LEU A 187 6.98 -24.91 -29.79
N VAL A 188 6.00 -24.62 -30.65
CA VAL A 188 5.86 -25.29 -31.95
C VAL A 188 7.06 -25.01 -32.84
N LEU A 189 7.53 -23.75 -32.89
CA LEU A 189 8.70 -23.38 -33.68
C LEU A 189 9.96 -24.12 -33.23
N LEU A 190 10.18 -24.23 -31.91
CA LEU A 190 11.29 -25.00 -31.35
C LEU A 190 11.21 -26.48 -31.70
N ALA A 191 10.02 -27.08 -31.66
CA ALA A 191 9.82 -28.48 -32.06
C ALA A 191 10.12 -28.70 -33.54
N VAL A 192 9.67 -27.79 -34.43
CA VAL A 192 9.99 -27.86 -35.87
C VAL A 192 11.49 -27.75 -36.11
N ILE A 193 12.17 -26.80 -35.45
CA ILE A 193 13.63 -26.65 -35.55
C ILE A 193 14.33 -27.95 -35.10
N ALA A 194 13.90 -28.55 -33.98
CA ALA A 194 14.47 -29.81 -33.50
C ALA A 194 14.30 -30.95 -34.51
N VAL A 195 13.12 -31.08 -35.14
CA VAL A 195 12.85 -32.08 -36.18
C VAL A 195 13.71 -31.85 -37.43
N VAL A 196 13.85 -30.61 -37.88
CA VAL A 196 14.69 -30.27 -39.03
C VAL A 196 16.16 -30.60 -38.74
N VAL A 197 16.68 -30.21 -37.58
CA VAL A 197 18.04 -30.55 -37.14
C VAL A 197 18.23 -32.06 -37.07
N PHE A 198 17.25 -32.81 -36.55
CA PHE A 198 17.29 -34.27 -36.48
C PHE A 198 17.34 -34.92 -37.87
N LYS A 199 16.49 -34.47 -38.81
CA LYS A 199 16.48 -34.94 -40.21
C LYS A 199 17.80 -34.63 -40.93
N LEU A 200 18.38 -33.45 -40.72
CA LEU A 200 19.69 -33.07 -41.28
C LEU A 200 20.83 -33.93 -40.70
N LYS A 201 20.78 -34.26 -39.41
CA LYS A 201 21.74 -35.19 -38.78
C LYS A 201 21.59 -36.63 -39.33
N GLN A 202 20.38 -37.09 -39.61
CA GLN A 202 20.16 -38.41 -40.24
C GLN A 202 20.71 -38.46 -41.67
N LYS A 203 20.41 -37.45 -42.50
CA LYS A 203 20.98 -37.36 -43.86
C LYS A 203 22.52 -37.36 -43.85
N LYS A 204 23.14 -36.67 -42.88
CA LYS A 204 24.60 -36.66 -42.73
C LYS A 204 25.18 -38.04 -42.37
N LYS A 205 24.46 -38.84 -41.56
CA LYS A 205 24.84 -40.23 -41.25
C LYS A 205 24.71 -41.16 -42.47
N GLU A 206 23.75 -40.91 -43.35
CA GLU A 206 23.52 -41.70 -44.57
C GLU A 206 24.59 -41.43 -45.65
N THR A 207 25.09 -40.19 -45.74
CA THR A 207 26.17 -39.84 -46.69
C THR A 207 27.57 -40.35 -46.31
N ASP A 208 27.78 -40.81 -45.07
CA ASP A 208 29.07 -41.32 -44.58
C ASP A 208 29.22 -42.86 -44.70
N PHE A 209 28.16 -43.56 -45.15
CA PHE A 209 28.20 -45.00 -45.42
C PHE A 209 28.05 -45.27 -46.93
N LYS A 210 29.14 -45.13 -47.69
CA LYS A 210 29.29 -45.79 -49.00
C LYS A 210 30.13 -47.06 -48.82
N PRO A 211 29.61 -48.28 -49.08
CA PRO A 211 30.45 -49.47 -49.13
C PRO A 211 31.29 -49.47 -50.41
N VAL A 212 32.55 -49.86 -50.29
CA VAL A 212 33.45 -50.14 -51.42
C VAL A 212 33.01 -51.46 -52.05
N ASN A 213 32.62 -51.44 -53.32
CA ASN A 213 32.43 -52.66 -54.11
C ASN A 213 33.81 -53.23 -54.45
N ALA A 214 34.11 -54.43 -53.96
CA ALA A 214 35.22 -55.24 -54.46
C ALA A 214 34.79 -55.86 -55.80
N SER A 215 35.53 -55.53 -56.85
CA SER A 215 35.49 -56.25 -58.13
C SER A 215 36.40 -57.46 -58.02
N ASP A 216 35.81 -58.66 -57.97
CA ASP A 216 36.47 -59.89 -58.39
C ASP A 216 36.47 -59.92 -59.92
N ASP A 217 37.67 -59.87 -60.52
CA ASP A 217 37.86 -60.15 -61.93
C ASP A 217 38.82 -61.34 -62.03
N GLY A 218 38.25 -62.49 -62.38
CA GLY A 218 38.98 -63.71 -62.63
C GLY A 218 38.95 -64.04 -64.12
N SER A 219 40.12 -64.09 -64.75
CA SER A 219 40.43 -65.10 -65.78
C SER A 219 41.90 -65.08 -66.21
N ASN A 220 42.47 -66.28 -66.23
CA ASN A 220 43.80 -66.71 -66.68
C ASN A 220 44.20 -66.30 -68.11
N ASN A 221 45.52 -66.23 -68.38
CA ASN A 221 46.19 -67.19 -69.28
C ASN A 221 47.73 -67.08 -69.31
N SER A 222 48.34 -68.27 -69.37
CA SER A 222 49.67 -68.67 -69.88
C SER A 222 50.93 -68.36 -69.09
#